data_AF-A0A5K1HQ32-F1
#
_entry.id   AF-A0A5K1HQ32-F1
#
_cell.length_a   1.000
_cell.length_b   1.000
_cell.length_c   1.000
_cell.angle_alpha   90.00
_cell.angle_beta   90.00
_cell.angle_gamma   90.00
#
_symmetry.space_group_name_H-M   'P 1'
#
loop_
_entity.id
_entity.type
_entity.pdbx_description
1 polymer ?
#
loop_
_entity_poly.entity_id
_entity_poly.type
_entity_poly.pdbx_seq_one_letter_code
_entity_poly.pdbx_strand_id
1 'polypeptide(L)' 'MTEIMFETFNVPAYYLSIQAVLSMYGSGKTTGIVLDAGDGVTHTVPIFEGYSISHAVDRNNFAGRDLTDHMVKLLN' A
#
# COMPACT_ATOMS: atom_id res chain seq x y z
N MET A 1 4.29 1.75 -16.02
CA MET A 1 3.88 3.05 -15.45
C MET A 1 4.86 4.14 -15.80
N THR A 2 6.15 3.99 -15.50
CA THR A 2 7.18 5.00 -15.80
C THR A 2 7.23 5.39 -17.28
N GLU A 3 7.22 4.42 -18.20
CA GLU A 3 7.15 4.66 -19.65
C GLU A 3 5.94 5.51 -20.03
N ILE A 4 4.73 5.09 -19.63
CA ILE A 4 3.49 5.84 -19.87
C ILE A 4 3.60 7.29 -19.33
N MET A 5 4.14 7.47 -18.12
CA MET A 5 4.29 8.80 -17.52
C MET A 5 5.24 9.71 -18.33
N PHE A 6 6.34 9.16 -18.87
CA PHE A 6 7.29 9.95 -19.66
C PHE A 6 6.91 10.10 -21.13
N GLU A 7 6.46 9.03 -21.79
CA GLU A 7 6.24 9.00 -23.23
C GLU A 7 4.83 9.44 -23.64
N THR A 8 3.83 9.16 -22.80
CA THR A 8 2.43 9.58 -23.06
C THR A 8 2.10 10.90 -22.38
N PHE A 9 2.48 11.06 -21.11
CA PHE A 9 2.13 12.24 -20.32
C PHE A 9 3.23 13.31 -20.25
N ASN A 10 4.41 13.05 -20.80
CA ASN A 10 5.55 13.99 -20.85
C ASN A 10 5.86 14.65 -19.48
N VAL A 11 5.77 13.89 -18.39
CA VAL A 11 6.12 14.44 -17.06
C VAL A 11 7.62 14.75 -16.98
N PRO A 12 8.03 15.86 -16.38
CA PRO A 12 9.45 16.26 -16.32
C PRO A 12 10.27 15.37 -15.36
N ALA A 13 9.63 14.76 -14.37
CA ALA A 13 10.25 13.83 -13.43
C ALA A 13 9.20 12.90 -12.82
N TYR A 14 9.62 11.71 -12.40
CA TYR A 14 8.78 10.71 -11.74
C TYR A 14 9.56 10.07 -10.58
N TYR A 15 8.91 9.95 -9.42
CA TYR A 15 9.48 9.30 -8.23
C TYR A 15 8.58 8.15 -7.78
N LEU A 16 9.19 6.97 -7.58
CA LEU A 16 8.51 5.76 -7.12
C LEU A 16 8.97 5.43 -5.70
N SER A 17 8.01 5.17 -4.81
CA SER A 17 8.29 4.73 -3.45
C SER A 17 7.19 3.79 -2.94
N ILE A 18 7.47 3.13 -1.82
CA ILE A 18 6.56 2.18 -1.17
C ILE A 18 5.42 2.96 -0.52
N GLN A 19 4.18 2.58 -0.82
CA GLN A 19 2.97 3.23 -0.31
C GLN A 19 3.00 3.38 1.23
N ALA A 20 3.32 2.30 1.95
CA ALA A 20 3.42 2.32 3.42
C ALA A 20 4.44 3.35 3.95
N VAL A 21 5.58 3.52 3.28
CA VAL A 21 6.60 4.51 3.67
C VAL A 21 6.07 5.92 3.45
N LEU A 22 5.38 6.17 2.34
CA LEU A 22 4.74 7.46 2.07
C LEU A 22 3.62 7.77 3.08
N SER A 23 2.81 6.78 3.47
CA SER A 23 1.79 6.91 4.50
C SER A 23 2.40 7.28 5.87
N MET A 24 3.54 6.68 6.22
CA MET A 24 4.27 7.03 7.44
C MET A 24 4.74 8.48 7.42
N TYR A 25 5.34 8.93 6.31
CA TYR A 25 5.74 10.32 6.14
C TYR A 25 4.56 11.28 6.22
N GLY A 26 3.41 10.94 5.63
CA GLY A 26 2.18 11.72 5.76
C GLY A 26 1.70 11.85 7.22
N SER A 27 2.01 10.87 8.07
CA SER A 27 1.71 10.89 9.52
C SER A 27 2.78 11.56 10.40
N GLY A 28 3.86 12.08 9.79
CA GLY A 28 4.98 12.70 10.50
C GLY A 28 5.86 11.72 11.28
N LYS A 29 5.82 10.42 10.95
CA LYS A 29 6.60 9.38 11.62
C LYS A 29 7.56 8.72 10.65
N THR A 30 8.71 8.29 11.17
CA THR A 30 9.74 7.59 10.39
C THR A 30 9.92 6.14 10.81
N THR A 31 9.43 5.76 11.99
CA THR A 31 9.52 4.39 12.52
C THR A 31 8.16 3.94 13.04
N GLY A 32 7.75 2.72 12.68
CA GLY A 32 6.46 2.16 13.04
C GLY A 32 6.08 0.96 12.17
N ILE A 33 4.83 0.51 12.31
CA ILE A 33 4.25 -0.53 11.47
C ILE A 33 3.04 0.06 10.77
N VAL A 34 2.95 -0.12 9.46
CA VAL A 34 1.78 0.24 8.66
C VAL A 34 0.99 -1.02 8.37
N LEU A 35 -0.28 -1.01 8.76
CA LEU A 35 -1.26 -1.98 8.32
C LEU A 35 -2.11 -1.34 7.23
N ASP A 36 -1.87 -1.73 5.97
CA ASP A 36 -2.53 -1.20 4.80
C ASP A 36 -3.56 -2.22 4.28
N ALA A 37 -4.83 -1.97 4.58
CA ALA A 37 -5.95 -2.81 4.17
C ALA A 37 -6.56 -2.27 2.86
N GLY A 38 -6.19 -2.88 1.74
CA GLY A 38 -6.70 -2.52 0.42
C GLY A 38 -7.99 -3.25 0.05
N ASP A 39 -8.34 -3.18 -1.23
CA ASP A 39 -9.50 -3.90 -1.79
C ASP A 39 -9.26 -5.41 -1.84
N GLY A 40 -8.11 -5.85 -2.36
CA GLY A 40 -7.82 -7.29 -2.56
C GLY A 40 -6.82 -7.91 -1.57
N VAL A 41 -6.04 -7.10 -0.87
CA VAL A 41 -4.96 -7.58 0.01
C VAL A 41 -4.78 -6.61 1.19
N THR A 42 -4.45 -7.16 2.35
CA THR A 42 -3.95 -6.41 3.51
C THR A 42 -2.45 -6.64 3.68
N HIS A 43 -1.66 -5.57 3.76
CA HIS A 43 -0.22 -5.63 3.97
C HIS A 43 0.17 -5.13 5.35
N THR A 44 1.04 -5.86 6.04
CA THR A 44 1.71 -5.38 7.26
C THR A 44 3.14 -5.05 6.92
N VAL A 45 3.51 -3.77 6.98
CA VAL A 45 4.82 -3.26 6.57
C VAL A 45 5.51 -2.60 7.77
N PRO A 46 6.49 -3.27 8.40
CA PRO A 46 7.36 -2.65 9.40
C PRO A 46 8.35 -1.69 8.73
N ILE A 47 8.49 -0.50 9.32
CA ILE A 47 9.34 0.60 8.83
C ILE A 47 10.21 1.08 9.99
N PHE A 48 11.50 1.23 9.72
CA PHE A 48 12.48 1.78 10.65
C PHE A 48 13.27 2.88 9.97
N GLU A 49 13.24 4.09 10.53
CA GLU A 49 13.94 5.27 10.03
C GLU A 49 13.69 5.56 8.53
N GLY A 50 12.46 5.32 8.05
CA GLY A 50 12.07 5.53 6.65
C GLY A 50 12.35 4.35 5.71
N TYR A 51 12.95 3.27 6.21
CA TYR A 51 13.23 2.06 5.43
C TYR A 51 12.27 0.93 5.80
N SER A 52 11.69 0.28 4.79
CA SER A 52 10.88 -0.92 5.01
C SER A 52 11.77 -2.12 5.34
N ILE A 53 11.40 -2.87 6.37
CA ILE A 53 12.08 -4.12 6.73
C ILE A 53 11.48 -5.26 5.88
N SER A 54 11.97 -5.41 4.64
CA SER A 54 11.34 -6.24 3.61
C SER A 54 11.11 -7.70 4.00
N HIS A 55 11.98 -8.30 4.82
CA HIS A 55 11.85 -9.69 5.27
C HIS A 55 10.76 -9.90 6.34
N ALA A 56 10.27 -8.81 6.94
CA ALA A 56 9.21 -8.82 7.95
C ALA A 56 7.89 -8.25 7.39
N VAL A 57 7.80 -8.03 6.07
CA VAL A 57 6.55 -7.67 5.41
C VAL A 57 5.67 -8.90 5.30
N ASP A 58 4.44 -8.79 5.81
CA ASP A 58 3.43 -9.83 5.71
C ASP A 58 2.30 -9.42 4.77
N ARG A 59 1.77 -10.40 4.03
CA ARG A 59 0.71 -10.20 3.05
C ARG A 59 -0.44 -11.15 3.36
N ASN A 60 -1.58 -10.57 3.72
CA ASN A 60 -2.82 -11.31 3.94
C ASN A 60 -3.77 -11.11 2.75
N ASN A 61 -4.26 -12.21 2.16
CA ASN A 61 -5.23 -12.18 1.06
C ASN A 61 -6.69 -11.98 1.53
N PHE A 62 -6.88 -11.49 2.76
CA PHE A 62 -8.16 -11.05 3.29
C PHE A 62 -8.22 -9.51 3.28
N ALA A 63 -9.25 -8.95 2.66
CA ALA A 63 -9.34 -7.53 2.37
C ALA A 63 -10.79 -7.03 2.17
N GLY A 64 -10.94 -5.79 1.69
CA GLY A 64 -12.25 -5.14 1.53
C GLY A 64 -13.22 -5.88 0.60
N ARG A 65 -12.71 -6.56 -0.43
CA ARG A 65 -13.52 -7.34 -1.36
C ARG A 65 -14.17 -8.54 -0.68
N ASP A 66 -13.43 -9.25 0.16
CA ASP A 66 -13.96 -10.39 0.92
C ASP A 66 -15.12 -9.96 1.82
N LEU A 67 -15.00 -8.78 2.46
CA LEU A 67 -16.06 -8.19 3.27
C LEU A 67 -17.27 -7.82 2.41
N THR A 68 -17.05 -7.19 1.26
CA THR A 68 -18.11 -6.81 0.33
C THR A 68 -18.88 -8.04 -0.16
N ASP A 69 -18.17 -9.08 -0.59
CA ASP A 69 -18.76 -10.34 -1.05
C ASP A 69 -19.52 -11.05 0.08
N HIS A 70 -19.01 -10.98 1.31
CA HIS A 70 -19.69 -11.52 2.47
C HIS A 70 -20.99 -10.77 2.77
N MET A 71 -20.98 -9.44 2.74
CA MET A 71 -22.18 -8.62 2.93
C MET A 71 -23.23 -8.90 1.86
N VAL A 72 -22.84 -9.03 0.60
CA VAL A 72 -23.75 -9.38 -0.50
C VAL A 72 -24.40 -10.75 -0.26
N LYS A 73 -23.66 -11.74 0.27
CA LYS A 73 -24.22 -13.05 0.61
C LYS A 73 -25.21 -13.02 1.78
N LEU A 74 -25.05 -12.10 2.72
CA LEU A 74 -25.96 -11.96 3.87
C LEU A 74 -27.28 -11.24 3.51
N LEU A 75 -27.26 -10.42 2.45
CA LEU A 75 -28.39 -9.64 1.99
C LEU A 75 -29.24 -10.35 0.91
N ASN A 76 -28.78 -11.48 0.40
CA ASN A 76 -29.50 -12.37 -0.53
C ASN A 76 -29.94 -13.65 0.18
#